data_AF-G9MFI4-F1
#
_entry.id   AF-G9MFI4-F1
#
_cell.length_a   1.000
_cell.length_b   1.000
_cell.length_c   1.000
_cell.angle_alpha   90.00
_cell.angle_beta   90.00
_cell.angle_gamma   90.00
#
_symmetry.space_group_name_H-M   'P 1'
#
loop_
_entity.id
_entity.type
_entity.pdbx_description
1 polymer ?
#
loop_
_entity_poly.entity_id
_entity_poly.type
_entity_poly.pdbx_seq_one_letter_code
_entity_poly.pdbx_strand_id
1 'polypeptide(L)'
;MRLGSVLYVAAATLAAAAPVQQTSNVVDPHNRLWKDSVESTNVVDPHNRLWKDSEESTNVVDPHNRLWKDSEESTNVVDPHNRLWKDSVESTNVVDPHNRLWKDSVESTNVVDPHNRLWKKGEESTNVVDPHNRLWKDSEESTNVVDPHNRLWKDSEESTNVVDPHNRLWKDSEESTNVVDPHNRLW
;
A
#
# COMPACT_ATOMS: atom_id res chain seq x y z
N MET A 1 -8.43 2.20 37.27
CA MET A 1 -8.10 2.39 38.70
C MET A 1 -9.25 1.86 39.54
N ARG A 2 -9.17 0.62 40.06
CA ARG A 2 -8.02 -0.31 40.01
C ARG A 2 -7.69 -0.79 38.58
N LEU A 3 -8.47 -1.68 37.96
CA LEU A 3 -8.24 -2.16 36.58
C LEU A 3 -8.06 -1.02 35.55
N GLY A 4 -7.18 -1.22 34.57
CA GLY A 4 -6.74 -0.25 33.57
C GLY A 4 -5.29 -0.54 33.14
N SER A 5 -4.72 0.29 32.25
CA SER A 5 -3.32 0.20 31.82
C SER A 5 -2.68 1.60 31.80
N VAL A 6 -2.56 2.26 30.63
CA VAL A 6 -2.12 3.66 30.50
C VAL A 6 -1.40 3.90 29.14
N LEU A 7 -0.08 3.79 28.95
CA LEU A 7 0.96 2.92 29.55
C LEU A 7 0.72 1.42 29.31
N TYR A 8 1.73 0.56 29.13
CA TYR A 8 3.19 0.79 29.06
C TYR A 8 3.92 -0.10 30.09
N VAL A 9 5.21 0.09 30.41
CA VAL A 9 6.22 0.96 29.80
C VAL A 9 6.57 2.21 30.61
N ALA A 10 7.08 3.24 29.94
CA ALA A 10 7.69 4.43 30.54
C ALA A 10 8.88 4.88 29.66
N ALA A 11 10.01 5.24 30.28
CA ALA A 11 11.28 5.55 29.63
C ALA A 11 12.24 6.23 30.66
N ALA A 12 13.55 6.26 30.41
CA ALA A 12 14.55 6.34 31.49
C ALA A 12 15.32 7.68 31.65
N THR A 13 14.94 8.75 30.95
CA THR A 13 15.21 10.13 31.45
C THR A 13 15.71 11.23 30.48
N LEU A 14 15.73 11.20 29.15
CA LEU A 14 15.52 10.16 28.14
C LEU A 14 16.56 9.03 28.15
N ALA A 15 16.15 7.76 28.05
CA ALA A 15 16.97 6.63 27.59
C ALA A 15 16.10 5.37 27.49
N ALA A 16 16.56 4.36 26.73
CA ALA A 16 16.08 2.98 26.83
C ALA A 16 15.51 2.42 25.51
N ALA A 17 16.02 1.27 25.05
CA ALA A 17 15.15 0.22 24.51
C ALA A 17 15.73 -0.65 23.37
N ALA A 18 16.95 -0.36 22.86
CA ALA A 18 17.39 -0.78 21.50
C ALA A 18 16.22 -0.63 20.50
N PRO A 19 15.66 0.59 20.42
CA PRO A 19 14.24 0.82 20.70
C PRO A 19 13.22 0.02 19.88
N VAL A 20 12.11 -0.31 20.57
CA VAL A 20 10.76 -0.04 20.04
C VAL A 20 9.67 -1.05 20.36
N GLN A 21 9.77 -1.78 21.47
CA GLN A 21 8.60 -2.48 22.03
C GLN A 21 7.65 -1.53 22.82
N GLN A 22 7.36 -0.36 22.23
CA GLN A 22 6.24 0.53 22.54
C GLN A 22 5.08 0.17 21.59
N THR A 23 4.41 -0.89 22.02
CA THR A 23 3.19 -1.47 21.45
C THR A 23 1.95 -0.58 21.57
N SER A 24 1.37 0.01 20.51
CA SER A 24 0.07 0.72 20.61
C SER A 24 -0.95 0.22 19.58
N ASN A 25 -1.58 -0.93 19.84
CA ASN A 25 -2.46 -1.59 18.88
C ASN A 25 -3.89 -1.74 19.44
N VAL A 26 -4.89 -1.24 18.70
CA VAL A 26 -6.32 -1.45 18.93
C VAL A 26 -6.82 -2.43 17.87
N VAL A 27 -7.37 -3.57 18.29
CA VAL A 27 -7.82 -4.64 17.38
C VAL A 27 -9.19 -5.13 17.82
N ASP A 28 -10.15 -4.99 16.92
CA ASP A 28 -11.54 -5.35 17.15
C ASP A 28 -11.79 -6.88 16.98
N PRO A 29 -12.97 -7.39 17.37
CA PRO A 29 -13.28 -8.83 17.32
C PRO A 29 -13.30 -9.44 15.91
N HIS A 30 -13.25 -10.77 15.85
CA HIS A 30 -13.29 -11.59 14.62
C HIS A 30 -12.10 -11.41 13.65
N ASN A 31 -11.02 -10.78 14.12
CA ASN A 31 -9.78 -10.64 13.39
C ASN A 31 -8.88 -11.89 13.50
N ARG A 32 -8.09 -12.15 12.46
CA ARG A 32 -6.95 -13.08 12.50
C ARG A 32 -5.67 -12.29 12.26
N LEU A 33 -4.86 -12.17 13.30
CA LEU A 33 -3.60 -11.42 13.28
C LEU A 33 -2.43 -12.38 13.52
N TRP A 34 -1.47 -12.37 12.61
CA TRP A 34 -0.09 -12.74 12.89
C TRP A 34 0.77 -11.49 12.68
N LYS A 35 1.71 -11.26 13.58
CA LYS A 35 2.55 -10.07 13.58
C LYS A 35 3.88 -10.39 14.23
N ASP A 36 4.95 -10.16 13.50
CA ASP A 36 6.27 -9.91 14.08
C ASP A 36 6.59 -8.43 13.85
N SER A 37 6.85 -7.68 14.91
CA SER A 37 7.21 -6.27 14.79
C SER A 37 7.89 -5.73 16.04
N VAL A 38 8.77 -4.75 15.83
CA VAL A 38 9.35 -3.95 16.90
C VAL A 38 8.39 -2.79 17.20
N GLU A 39 8.56 -1.64 16.55
CA GLU A 39 7.76 -0.42 16.70
C GLU A 39 6.38 -0.58 16.02
N SER A 40 5.27 -0.23 16.69
CA SER A 40 3.99 -0.21 15.95
C SER A 40 2.79 0.48 16.61
N THR A 41 2.05 1.20 15.78
CA THR A 41 0.76 1.82 16.12
C THR A 41 -0.33 1.42 15.12
N ASN A 42 -1.28 0.56 15.50
CA ASN A 42 -2.32 0.10 14.55
C ASN A 42 -3.73 0.18 15.12
N VAL A 43 -4.68 0.53 14.25
CA VAL A 43 -6.13 0.38 14.47
C VAL A 43 -6.66 -0.60 13.44
N VAL A 44 -7.33 -1.67 13.90
CA VAL A 44 -7.81 -2.75 13.04
C VAL A 44 -9.24 -3.12 13.40
N ASP A 45 -10.16 -2.78 12.52
CA ASP A 45 -11.59 -3.04 12.60
C ASP A 45 -11.95 -4.53 12.40
N PRO A 46 -13.21 -4.96 12.58
CA PRO A 46 -13.60 -6.38 12.53
C PRO A 46 -13.39 -7.12 11.19
N HIS A 47 -13.36 -8.45 11.27
CA HIS A 47 -13.36 -9.40 10.14
C HIS A 47 -12.14 -9.37 9.21
N ASN A 48 -11.03 -8.81 9.68
CA ASN A 48 -9.78 -8.69 8.96
C ASN A 48 -8.88 -9.93 9.10
N ARG A 49 -8.00 -10.13 8.10
CA ARG A 49 -6.89 -11.09 8.17
C ARG A 49 -5.60 -10.37 7.88
N LEU A 50 -4.71 -10.31 8.86
CA LEU A 50 -3.44 -9.60 8.76
C LEU A 50 -2.29 -10.57 9.08
N TRP A 51 -1.30 -10.55 8.20
CA TRP A 51 0.04 -11.04 8.44
C TRP A 51 0.97 -9.84 8.21
N LYS A 52 1.80 -9.51 9.20
CA LYS A 52 2.78 -8.43 9.11
C LYS A 52 4.11 -8.91 9.66
N ASP A 53 5.17 -8.73 8.90
CA ASP A 53 6.54 -8.66 9.38
C ASP A 53 7.01 -7.22 9.15
N SER A 54 7.49 -6.52 10.18
CA SER A 54 7.95 -5.12 10.04
C SER A 54 8.69 -4.57 11.24
N GLU A 55 9.78 -3.83 11.03
CA GLU A 55 10.45 -3.11 12.12
C GLU A 55 9.57 -1.99 12.68
N GLU A 56 9.05 -1.10 11.81
CA GLU A 56 8.09 -0.05 12.16
C GLU A 56 6.80 -0.11 11.33
N SER A 57 5.64 -0.03 12.00
CA SER A 57 4.35 -0.01 11.30
C SER A 57 3.24 0.83 11.94
N THR A 58 2.81 1.87 11.22
CA THR A 58 1.63 2.69 11.53
C THR A 58 0.50 2.41 10.54
N ASN A 59 -0.62 1.80 10.96
CA ASN A 59 -1.69 1.49 10.00
C ASN A 59 -3.12 1.59 10.59
N VAL A 60 -4.06 2.06 9.77
CA VAL A 60 -5.50 1.97 10.00
C VAL A 60 -6.09 1.01 8.96
N VAL A 61 -6.84 0.00 9.41
CA VAL A 61 -7.40 -1.05 8.55
C VAL A 61 -8.86 -1.29 8.90
N ASP A 62 -9.73 -0.82 8.01
CA ASP A 62 -11.19 -0.95 8.07
C ASP A 62 -11.67 -2.41 7.86
N PRO A 63 -12.98 -2.71 7.98
CA PRO A 63 -13.49 -4.08 7.95
C PRO A 63 -13.27 -4.89 6.65
N HIS A 64 -13.28 -6.22 6.81
CA HIS A 64 -13.27 -7.23 5.72
C HIS A 64 -12.02 -7.27 4.81
N ASN A 65 -10.92 -6.72 5.29
CA ASN A 65 -9.63 -6.64 4.61
C ASN A 65 -8.77 -7.91 4.76
N ARG A 66 -7.90 -8.12 3.76
CA ARG A 66 -6.82 -9.12 3.82
C ARG A 66 -5.50 -8.43 3.49
N LEU A 67 -4.60 -8.38 4.46
CA LEU A 67 -3.29 -7.77 4.34
C LEU A 67 -2.22 -8.83 4.62
N TRP A 68 -1.31 -9.00 3.67
CA TRP A 68 0.01 -9.61 3.89
C TRP A 68 1.04 -8.51 3.61
N LYS A 69 2.02 -8.38 4.50
CA LYS A 69 3.02 -7.34 4.44
C LYS A 69 4.33 -7.82 5.03
N ASP A 70 5.41 -7.61 4.29
CA ASP A 70 6.79 -7.67 4.74
C ASP A 70 7.39 -6.28 4.46
N SER A 71 7.87 -5.55 5.49
CA SER A 71 8.45 -4.21 5.30
C SER A 71 9.20 -3.63 6.49
N GLU A 72 10.38 -3.03 6.28
CA GLU A 72 11.11 -2.31 7.34
C GLU A 72 10.27 -1.17 7.94
N GLU A 73 9.90 -0.15 7.15
CA GLU A 73 9.03 0.96 7.59
C GLU A 73 7.73 1.00 6.79
N SER A 74 6.60 1.33 7.45
CA SER A 74 5.36 1.48 6.72
C SER A 74 4.19 2.25 7.37
N THR A 75 3.58 3.14 6.58
CA THR A 75 2.41 3.95 6.96
C THR A 75 1.21 3.75 6.01
N ASN A 76 0.10 3.16 6.47
CA ASN A 76 -1.00 2.81 5.55
C ASN A 76 -2.42 3.03 6.11
N VAL A 77 -3.31 3.54 5.26
CA VAL A 77 -4.77 3.57 5.48
C VAL A 77 -5.42 2.66 4.45
N VAL A 78 -6.28 1.73 4.91
CA VAL A 78 -6.88 0.71 4.06
C VAL A 78 -8.37 0.58 4.38
N ASP A 79 -9.19 1.10 3.49
CA ASP A 79 -10.66 1.09 3.54
C ASP A 79 -11.25 -0.33 3.34
N PRO A 80 -12.57 -0.54 3.45
CA PRO A 80 -13.17 -1.88 3.44
C PRO A 80 -12.97 -2.73 2.17
N HIS A 81 -13.05 -4.06 2.36
CA HIS A 81 -13.11 -5.09 1.30
C HIS A 81 -11.86 -5.23 0.39
N ASN A 82 -10.71 -4.75 0.86
CA ASN A 82 -9.45 -4.73 0.15
C ASN A 82 -8.63 -6.03 0.31
N ARG A 83 -7.76 -6.29 -0.68
CA ARG A 83 -6.75 -7.35 -0.62
C ARG A 83 -5.38 -6.80 -1.01
N LEU A 84 -4.48 -6.74 -0.05
CA LEU A 84 -3.14 -6.20 -0.18
C LEU A 84 -2.12 -7.31 0.08
N TRP A 85 -1.15 -7.43 -0.81
CA TRP A 85 0.11 -8.13 -0.61
C TRP A 85 1.22 -7.12 -0.92
N LYS A 86 2.16 -6.93 0.01
CA LYS A 86 3.27 -6.00 -0.13
C LYS A 86 4.56 -6.60 0.42
N ASP A 87 5.60 -6.50 -0.36
CA ASP A 87 6.99 -6.73 0.01
C ASP A 87 7.74 -5.43 -0.35
N SER A 88 8.32 -4.75 0.64
CA SER A 88 8.90 -3.40 0.43
C SER A 88 9.74 -2.91 1.60
N VAL A 89 10.87 -2.24 1.36
CA VAL A 89 11.62 -1.58 2.44
C VAL A 89 10.77 -0.47 3.08
N GLU A 90 10.25 0.45 2.27
CA GLU A 90 9.35 1.53 2.72
C GLU A 90 8.01 1.52 1.96
N SER A 91 6.88 1.68 2.68
CA SER A 91 5.57 1.78 2.03
C SER A 91 4.56 2.73 2.69
N THR A 92 4.28 3.84 1.98
CA THR A 92 3.23 4.81 2.32
C THR A 92 2.03 4.70 1.36
N ASN A 93 0.85 4.28 1.86
CA ASN A 93 -0.30 4.09 0.95
C ASN A 93 -1.66 4.41 1.56
N VAL A 94 -2.54 5.01 0.74
CA VAL A 94 -3.99 5.11 0.97
C VAL A 94 -4.70 4.26 -0.08
N VAL A 95 -5.59 3.37 0.37
CA VAL A 95 -6.29 2.43 -0.51
C VAL A 95 -7.78 2.39 -0.16
N ASP A 96 -8.59 2.97 -1.04
CA ASP A 96 -10.05 3.06 -0.98
C ASP A 96 -10.72 1.67 -1.18
N PRO A 97 -12.06 1.54 -1.06
CA PRO A 97 -12.74 0.25 -1.06
C PRO A 97 -12.60 -0.64 -2.32
N HIS A 98 -12.73 -1.96 -2.11
CA HIS A 98 -12.85 -3.00 -3.15
C HIS A 98 -11.62 -3.22 -4.06
N ASN A 99 -10.44 -2.78 -3.62
CA ASN A 99 -9.17 -2.84 -4.31
C ASN A 99 -8.45 -4.19 -4.15
N ARG A 100 -7.62 -4.51 -5.15
CA ARG A 100 -6.63 -5.60 -5.08
C ARG A 100 -5.26 -5.07 -5.47
N LEU A 101 -4.30 -5.19 -4.57
CA LEU A 101 -2.96 -4.67 -4.71
C LEU A 101 -1.94 -5.78 -4.43
N TRP A 102 -1.00 -5.96 -5.34
CA TRP A 102 0.23 -6.72 -5.16
C TRP A 102 1.39 -5.79 -5.48
N LYS A 103 2.35 -5.67 -4.55
CA LYS A 103 3.56 -4.84 -4.69
C LYS A 103 4.78 -5.59 -4.19
N ASP A 104 5.86 -5.49 -4.96
CA ASP A 104 7.20 -5.96 -4.66
C ASP A 104 8.13 -4.78 -5.04
N SER A 105 8.53 -3.95 -4.08
CA SER A 105 9.25 -2.69 -4.39
C SER A 105 10.00 -2.09 -3.21
N VAL A 106 11.23 -1.62 -3.40
CA VAL A 106 12.03 -0.94 -2.35
C VAL A 106 11.25 0.21 -1.72
N GLU A 107 10.77 1.17 -2.50
CA GLU A 107 9.95 2.29 -2.02
C GLU A 107 8.58 2.36 -2.75
N SER A 108 7.49 2.59 -2.02
CA SER A 108 6.17 2.79 -2.64
C SER A 108 5.26 3.81 -1.95
N THR A 109 4.97 4.91 -2.66
CA THR A 109 3.99 5.93 -2.29
C THR A 109 2.77 5.90 -3.21
N ASN A 110 1.59 5.49 -2.73
CA ASN A 110 0.43 5.34 -3.62
C ASN A 110 -0.91 5.74 -3.00
N VAL A 111 -1.74 6.41 -3.81
CA VAL A 111 -3.18 6.61 -3.58
C VAL A 111 -3.94 5.78 -4.61
N VAL A 112 -4.91 4.98 -4.16
CA VAL A 112 -5.67 4.08 -5.04
C VAL A 112 -7.15 4.16 -4.69
N ASP A 113 -7.91 4.78 -5.59
CA ASP A 113 -9.37 4.94 -5.54
C ASP A 113 -10.12 3.60 -5.70
N PRO A 114 -11.47 3.55 -5.57
CA PRO A 114 -12.21 2.29 -5.54
C PRO A 114 -12.13 1.37 -6.78
N HIS A 115 -12.32 0.08 -6.54
CA HIS A 115 -12.53 -0.98 -7.55
C HIS A 115 -11.35 -1.29 -8.51
N ASN A 116 -10.14 -0.91 -8.11
CA ASN A 116 -8.91 -1.09 -8.86
C ASN A 116 -8.23 -2.45 -8.68
N ARG A 117 -7.41 -2.83 -9.66
CA ARG A 117 -6.48 -3.97 -9.56
C ARG A 117 -5.09 -3.56 -10.01
N LEU A 118 -4.13 -3.61 -9.10
CA LEU A 118 -2.74 -3.22 -9.35
C LEU A 118 -1.82 -4.39 -9.01
N TRP A 119 -0.90 -4.68 -9.92
CA TRP A 119 0.27 -5.53 -9.72
C TRP A 119 1.49 -4.70 -10.10
N LYS A 120 2.45 -4.57 -9.18
CA LYS A 120 3.67 -3.81 -9.41
C LYS A 120 4.88 -4.56 -8.88
N LYS A 121 5.94 -4.56 -9.65
CA LYS A 121 7.29 -4.90 -9.21
C LYS A 121 8.23 -3.74 -9.55
N GLY A 122 9.27 -3.48 -8.75
CA GLY A 122 10.17 -2.36 -9.02
C GLY A 122 11.16 -1.96 -7.94
N GLU A 123 11.82 -0.81 -8.11
CA GLU A 123 12.57 -0.16 -7.02
C GLU A 123 11.72 0.95 -6.39
N GLU A 124 11.41 2.02 -7.14
CA GLU A 124 10.64 3.17 -6.64
C GLU A 124 9.28 3.32 -7.35
N SER A 125 8.20 3.58 -6.59
CA SER A 125 6.88 3.76 -7.19
C SER A 125 5.91 4.75 -6.54
N THR A 126 5.75 5.92 -7.19
CA THR A 126 4.76 6.96 -6.86
C THR A 126 3.54 6.92 -7.79
N ASN A 127 2.33 6.70 -7.28
CA ASN A 127 1.16 6.60 -8.18
C ASN A 127 -0.16 7.08 -7.56
N VAL A 128 -0.97 7.73 -8.40
CA VAL A 128 -2.39 8.02 -8.16
C VAL A 128 -3.21 7.26 -9.19
N VAL A 129 -4.19 6.47 -8.76
CA VAL A 129 -5.00 5.63 -9.66
C VAL A 129 -6.47 5.78 -9.30
N ASP A 130 -7.21 6.45 -10.17
CA ASP A 130 -8.66 6.72 -10.12
C ASP A 130 -9.50 5.42 -10.25
N PRO A 131 -10.84 5.46 -10.11
CA PRO A 131 -11.66 4.25 -10.05
C PRO A 131 -11.66 3.33 -11.29
N HIS A 132 -11.93 2.03 -11.03
CA HIS A 132 -12.19 0.98 -12.03
C HIS A 132 -11.04 0.60 -12.98
N ASN A 133 -9.81 0.90 -12.59
CA ASN A 133 -8.57 0.68 -13.32
C ASN A 133 -7.97 -0.73 -13.14
N ARG A 134 -7.19 -1.14 -14.13
CA ARG A 134 -6.30 -2.32 -14.03
C ARG A 134 -4.89 -1.97 -14.48
N LEU A 135 -3.92 -2.13 -13.59
CA LEU A 135 -2.52 -1.82 -13.81
C LEU A 135 -1.66 -3.06 -13.57
N TRP A 136 -0.78 -3.37 -14.51
CA TRP A 136 0.31 -4.33 -14.37
C TRP A 136 1.60 -3.59 -14.73
N LYS A 137 2.58 -3.55 -13.82
CA LYS A 137 3.88 -2.90 -14.04
C LYS A 137 5.03 -3.74 -13.49
N ASP A 138 6.10 -3.88 -14.25
CA ASP A 138 7.45 -4.14 -13.73
C ASP A 138 8.31 -2.91 -14.05
N SER A 139 9.03 -2.34 -13.07
CA SER A 139 9.90 -1.17 -13.33
C SER A 139 10.83 -0.70 -12.22
N GLU A 140 12.05 -0.28 -12.55
CA GLU A 140 12.94 0.43 -11.62
C GLU A 140 12.30 1.73 -11.11
N GLU A 141 12.01 2.74 -11.94
CA GLU A 141 11.35 4.00 -11.53
C GLU A 141 9.95 4.23 -12.15
N SER A 142 9.07 4.92 -11.40
CA SER A 142 7.63 4.89 -11.67
C SER A 142 6.81 6.03 -11.07
N THR A 143 6.47 7.04 -11.88
CA THR A 143 5.39 7.99 -11.59
C THR A 143 4.19 7.78 -12.54
N ASN A 144 2.98 7.58 -12.01
CA ASN A 144 1.77 7.53 -12.86
C ASN A 144 0.55 8.20 -12.21
N VAL A 145 -0.20 8.95 -13.01
CA VAL A 145 -1.61 9.33 -12.77
C VAL A 145 -2.46 8.60 -13.81
N VAL A 146 -3.46 7.86 -13.36
CA VAL A 146 -4.32 7.05 -14.24
C VAL A 146 -5.78 7.33 -13.92
N ASP A 147 -6.46 8.02 -14.83
CA ASP A 147 -7.88 8.39 -14.76
C ASP A 147 -8.81 7.16 -14.85
N PRO A 148 -10.14 7.28 -14.68
CA PRO A 148 -11.02 6.12 -14.56
C PRO A 148 -11.12 5.16 -15.77
N HIS A 149 -11.46 3.90 -15.48
CA HIS A 149 -11.81 2.84 -16.44
C HIS A 149 -10.70 2.37 -17.41
N ASN A 150 -9.44 2.66 -17.09
CA ASN A 150 -8.26 2.31 -17.85
C ASN A 150 -7.78 0.87 -17.66
N ARG A 151 -7.05 0.35 -18.65
CA ARG A 151 -6.21 -0.86 -18.50
C ARG A 151 -4.82 -0.61 -19.06
N LEU A 152 -3.81 -0.66 -18.18
CA LEU A 152 -2.41 -0.43 -18.49
C LEU A 152 -1.59 -1.68 -18.14
N TRP A 153 -0.75 -2.09 -19.08
CA TRP A 153 0.34 -3.06 -18.89
C TRP A 153 1.62 -2.36 -19.30
N LYS A 154 2.64 -2.37 -18.44
CA LYS A 154 3.95 -1.77 -18.70
C LYS A 154 5.10 -2.64 -18.16
N ASP A 155 6.22 -2.62 -18.87
CA ASP A 155 7.52 -3.17 -18.49
C ASP A 155 8.54 -2.05 -18.76
N SER A 156 9.45 -1.68 -17.83
CA SER A 156 10.30 -0.48 -18.01
C SER A 156 11.33 -0.09 -16.96
N GLU A 157 12.44 0.53 -17.34
CA GLU A 157 13.38 1.17 -16.39
C GLU A 157 12.90 2.56 -15.87
N GLU A 158 12.39 3.49 -16.69
CA GLU A 158 11.86 4.79 -16.20
C GLU A 158 10.46 5.18 -16.75
N SER A 159 9.68 5.97 -15.99
CA SER A 159 8.47 6.62 -16.55
C SER A 159 7.71 7.66 -15.71
N THR A 160 7.12 8.63 -16.42
CA THR A 160 5.99 9.45 -15.99
C THR A 160 4.80 9.30 -16.96
N ASN A 161 3.61 8.85 -16.52
CA ASN A 161 2.40 8.82 -17.38
C ASN A 161 1.22 9.59 -16.77
N VAL A 162 0.47 10.28 -17.62
CA VAL A 162 -0.91 10.70 -17.39
C VAL A 162 -1.78 10.00 -18.43
N VAL A 163 -2.76 9.20 -17.99
CA VAL A 163 -3.62 8.41 -18.88
C VAL A 163 -5.08 8.76 -18.62
N ASP A 164 -5.69 9.49 -19.55
CA ASP A 164 -7.08 9.95 -19.48
C ASP A 164 -8.08 8.77 -19.56
N PRO A 165 -9.40 8.96 -19.33
CA PRO A 165 -10.32 7.85 -19.09
C PRO A 165 -10.56 6.89 -20.27
N HIS A 166 -10.90 5.64 -19.95
CA HIS A 166 -11.36 4.57 -20.87
C HIS A 166 -10.33 4.02 -21.89
N ASN A 167 -9.05 4.29 -21.71
CA ASN A 167 -7.97 3.80 -22.55
C ASN A 167 -7.59 2.33 -22.27
N ARG A 168 -6.98 1.69 -23.27
CA ARG A 168 -6.16 0.49 -23.09
C ARG A 168 -4.79 0.74 -23.68
N LEU A 169 -3.75 0.45 -22.90
CA LEU A 169 -2.37 0.64 -23.30
C LEU A 169 -1.54 -0.58 -22.88
N TRP A 170 -0.71 -1.06 -23.80
CA TRP A 170 0.35 -2.03 -23.57
C TRP A 170 1.67 -1.36 -23.97
N LYS A 171 2.72 -1.53 -23.17
CA LYS A 171 4.02 -0.91 -23.40
C LYS A 171 5.17 -1.72 -22.79
N ASP A 172 6.33 -1.57 -23.40
CA ASP A 172 7.63 -2.12 -23.04
C ASP A 172 8.65 -0.98 -23.32
N SER A 173 9.44 -0.50 -22.34
CA SER A 173 10.23 0.75 -22.52
C SER A 173 11.28 1.08 -21.44
N GLU A 174 12.53 1.36 -21.81
CA GLU A 174 13.57 1.80 -20.86
C GLU A 174 13.38 3.24 -20.32
N GLU A 175 12.77 4.18 -21.04
CA GLU A 175 12.47 5.54 -20.51
C GLU A 175 11.19 6.11 -21.16
N SER A 176 10.31 6.84 -20.43
CA SER A 176 9.23 7.62 -21.10
C SER A 176 8.38 8.58 -20.26
N THR A 177 8.07 9.74 -20.85
CA THR A 177 6.93 10.60 -20.48
C THR A 177 5.77 10.45 -21.47
N ASN A 178 4.52 10.34 -21.01
CA ASN A 178 3.36 10.11 -21.89
C ASN A 178 2.07 10.80 -21.39
N VAL A 179 1.30 11.42 -22.30
CA VAL A 179 -0.04 11.98 -22.06
C VAL A 179 -0.97 11.45 -23.15
N VAL A 180 -2.10 10.82 -22.78
CA VAL A 180 -2.98 10.09 -23.72
C VAL A 180 -4.42 10.60 -23.68
N ASP A 181 -4.71 11.60 -24.51
CA ASP A 181 -6.05 12.18 -24.79
C ASP A 181 -6.96 11.15 -25.51
N PRO A 182 -8.31 11.18 -25.35
CA PRO A 182 -9.14 9.99 -25.51
C PRO A 182 -9.45 9.60 -26.95
N HIS A 183 -9.76 8.29 -27.12
CA HIS A 183 -10.15 7.52 -28.32
C HIS A 183 -9.09 6.61 -28.95
N ASN A 184 -7.83 6.64 -28.49
CA ASN A 184 -6.79 5.79 -29.09
C ASN A 184 -6.70 4.38 -28.47
N ARG A 185 -7.17 3.37 -29.24
CA ARG A 185 -6.60 2.03 -29.16
C ARG A 185 -5.23 2.04 -29.84
N LEU A 186 -4.19 2.34 -29.08
CA LEU A 186 -2.84 1.91 -29.44
C LEU A 186 -2.75 0.41 -29.16
N TRP A 187 -2.30 -0.35 -30.16
CA TRP A 187 -2.04 -1.79 -30.09
C TRP A 187 -0.57 -2.01 -29.77
#